data_AF-A0A946J4B1-F1
#
_entry.id   AF-A0A946J4B1-F1
#
_cell.length_a   1.000
_cell.length_b   1.000
_cell.length_c   1.000
_cell.angle_alpha   90.00
_cell.angle_beta   90.00
_cell.angle_gamma   90.00
#
_symmetry.space_group_name_H-M   'P 1'
#
loop_
_entity.id
_entity.type
_entity.pdbx_description
1 polymer ?
#
loop_
_entity_poly.entity_id
_entity_poly.type
_entity_poly.pdbx_seq_one_letter_code
_entity_poly.pdbx_strand_id
1 'polypeptide(L)'
;MSRQISPSTIVGLIIAFFLIGPSIWLMSEPGVLKKMLIIVGYNPGFWVAVFLAVAFGLYRKVTNPLKFKWSEVPIQIVTVLLGTFLIYSVLFYSTTELADTELWNGKVTQAEFLEEWNEEVTWEECDTEGKNCQEYSRIDHHPAKWYIHTNNVENKSISKSVYANYVEYYGAERHENLYHSGQVSIGDGDRYYVNYPGRIKPIWTAIEHQFVNIFAASQSIKLRKGSAEKFQKYLRPYPIIHGGKFGPIEVDRVVLGGATLPEEWIRSVDRGLDEALTVLGKKKQVNVLTYMVNTSDQSFLHALEEHWVYGKKNDVIVIIGTSSFPKIDWVAVIAWTDVELFKTNLRKEVMDLKDLSDPSKLVETIVKRVALPPEMGGFLRKPMEEYQYLISDISLSWWANLLIFLVLGLLSWAIDWALINNTIRIWRR
;
A
#
# COMPACT_ATOMS: atom_id res chain seq x y z
N MET A 1 -32.25 -36.10 11.41
CA MET A 1 -32.16 -35.93 9.94
C MET A 1 -30.96 -35.02 9.66
N SER A 2 -29.79 -35.59 9.39
CA SER A 2 -28.59 -34.81 9.05
C SER A 2 -28.71 -34.34 7.59
N ARG A 3 -28.80 -33.03 7.37
CA ARG A 3 -28.66 -32.47 6.02
C ARG A 3 -27.19 -32.62 5.63
N GLN A 4 -26.89 -33.62 4.80
CA GLN A 4 -25.61 -33.68 4.11
C GLN A 4 -25.49 -32.44 3.22
N ILE A 5 -24.53 -31.57 3.54
CA ILE A 5 -24.14 -30.46 2.69
C ILE A 5 -23.62 -31.08 1.39
N SER A 6 -24.26 -30.78 0.26
CA SER A 6 -23.84 -31.37 -1.01
C SER A 6 -22.41 -30.90 -1.34
N PRO A 7 -21.57 -31.75 -1.97
CA PRO A 7 -20.22 -31.35 -2.39
C PRO A 7 -20.20 -30.06 -3.22
N SER A 8 -21.24 -29.80 -4.02
CA SER A 8 -21.41 -28.55 -4.77
C SER A 8 -21.60 -27.31 -3.89
N THR A 9 -22.27 -27.45 -2.74
CA THR A 9 -22.45 -26.36 -1.76
C THR A 9 -21.13 -26.05 -1.05
N ILE A 10 -20.31 -27.07 -0.79
CA ILE A 10 -18.97 -26.92 -0.21
C ILE A 10 -18.03 -26.19 -1.18
N VAL A 11 -18.03 -26.56 -2.47
CA VAL A 11 -17.24 -25.87 -3.50
C VAL A 11 -17.69 -24.42 -3.69
N GLY A 12 -19.01 -24.16 -3.70
CA GLY A 12 -19.55 -22.80 -3.76
C GLY A 12 -19.17 -21.93 -2.56
N LEU A 13 -19.18 -22.51 -1.35
CA LEU A 13 -18.72 -21.83 -0.14
C LEU A 13 -17.20 -21.57 -0.14
N ILE A 14 -16.40 -22.49 -0.66
CA ILE A 14 -14.94 -22.31 -0.79
C ILE A 14 -14.63 -21.19 -1.79
N ILE A 15 -15.28 -21.18 -2.97
CA ILE A 15 -15.10 -20.11 -3.97
C ILE A 15 -15.58 -18.77 -3.40
N ALA A 16 -16.72 -18.74 -2.71
CA ALA A 16 -17.21 -17.55 -2.03
C ALA A 16 -16.21 -17.07 -0.97
N PHE A 17 -15.66 -17.96 -0.14
CA PHE A 17 -14.71 -17.60 0.92
C PHE A 17 -13.39 -17.04 0.36
N PHE A 18 -12.87 -17.62 -0.73
CA PHE A 18 -11.65 -17.14 -1.40
C PHE A 18 -11.85 -15.83 -2.17
N LEU A 19 -13.05 -15.54 -2.66
CA LEU A 19 -13.35 -14.27 -3.31
C LEU A 19 -13.70 -13.19 -2.28
N ILE A 20 -14.48 -13.50 -1.25
CA ILE A 20 -15.04 -12.51 -0.31
C ILE A 20 -13.96 -11.85 0.55
N GLY A 21 -12.96 -12.59 1.06
CA GLY A 21 -11.92 -12.01 1.93
C GLY A 21 -11.11 -10.89 1.26
N PRO A 22 -10.45 -11.15 0.11
CA PRO A 22 -9.74 -10.12 -0.65
C PRO A 22 -10.66 -9.01 -1.18
N SER A 23 -11.91 -9.33 -1.53
CA SER A 23 -12.91 -8.36 -2.00
C SER A 23 -13.33 -7.36 -0.93
N ILE A 24 -13.59 -7.83 0.30
CA ILE A 24 -13.97 -6.98 1.43
C ILE A 24 -12.82 -6.03 1.77
N TRP A 25 -11.59 -6.53 1.75
CA TRP A 25 -10.41 -5.70 2.00
C TRP A 25 -10.22 -4.62 0.91
N LEU A 26 -10.33 -4.99 -0.37
CA LEU A 26 -10.28 -4.03 -1.50
C LEU A 26 -11.42 -3.00 -1.47
N MET A 27 -12.59 -3.38 -0.95
CA MET A 27 -13.75 -2.49 -0.81
C MET A 27 -13.67 -1.56 0.41
N SER A 28 -12.76 -1.82 1.36
CA SER A 28 -12.67 -1.06 2.61
C SER A 28 -12.00 0.32 2.45
N GLU A 29 -11.22 0.53 1.39
CA GLU A 29 -10.64 1.83 1.06
C GLU A 29 -11.40 2.49 -0.13
N PRO A 30 -12.19 3.56 0.11
CA PRO A 30 -13.01 4.20 -0.93
C PRO A 30 -12.21 4.66 -2.15
N GLY A 31 -10.96 5.08 -1.94
CA GLY A 31 -10.06 5.51 -3.01
C GLY A 31 -9.59 4.37 -3.92
N VAL A 32 -9.39 3.17 -3.37
CA VAL A 32 -8.99 1.98 -4.13
C VAL A 32 -10.17 1.45 -4.94
N LEU A 33 -11.36 1.37 -4.33
CA LEU A 33 -12.56 0.90 -5.00
C LEU A 33 -12.92 1.73 -6.23
N LYS A 34 -12.89 3.07 -6.11
CA LYS A 34 -13.15 3.97 -7.25
C LYS A 34 -12.19 3.71 -8.41
N LYS A 35 -10.90 3.50 -8.12
CA LYS A 35 -9.89 3.22 -9.16
C LYS A 35 -10.10 1.84 -9.78
N MET A 36 -10.40 0.83 -8.99
CA MET A 36 -10.69 -0.52 -9.49
C MET A 36 -11.94 -0.55 -10.38
N LEU A 37 -13.00 0.18 -10.02
CA LEU A 37 -14.19 0.33 -10.88
C LEU A 37 -13.83 0.88 -12.26
N ILE A 38 -12.97 1.90 -12.30
CA ILE A 38 -12.48 2.47 -13.56
C ILE A 38 -11.65 1.41 -14.31
N ILE A 39 -10.63 0.82 -13.70
CA ILE A 39 -9.75 -0.17 -14.34
C ILE A 39 -10.53 -1.35 -14.93
N VAL A 40 -11.44 -1.95 -14.15
CA VAL A 40 -12.26 -3.07 -14.60
C VAL A 40 -13.22 -2.64 -15.71
N GLY A 41 -13.83 -1.46 -15.59
CA GLY A 41 -14.76 -0.93 -16.58
C GLY A 41 -14.12 -0.60 -17.93
N TYR A 42 -12.82 -0.27 -17.97
CA TYR A 42 -12.07 -0.06 -19.21
C TYR A 42 -11.61 -1.37 -19.88
N ASN A 43 -11.71 -2.52 -19.20
CA ASN A 43 -11.30 -3.79 -19.78
C ASN A 43 -12.41 -4.36 -20.70
N PRO A 44 -12.16 -4.61 -21.99
CA PRO A 44 -13.18 -5.13 -22.90
C PRO A 44 -13.65 -6.54 -22.51
N GLY A 45 -12.78 -7.35 -21.90
CA GLY A 45 -13.12 -8.70 -21.44
C GLY A 45 -14.22 -8.70 -20.37
N PHE A 46 -14.26 -7.68 -19.51
CA PHE A 46 -15.31 -7.49 -18.51
C PHE A 46 -16.69 -7.37 -19.18
N TRP A 47 -16.81 -6.52 -20.20
CA TRP A 47 -18.08 -6.32 -20.91
C TRP A 47 -18.49 -7.54 -21.73
N VAL A 48 -17.53 -8.27 -22.31
CA VAL A 48 -17.81 -9.55 -22.97
C VAL A 48 -18.37 -10.56 -21.96
N ALA A 49 -17.78 -10.67 -20.77
CA ALA A 49 -18.25 -11.56 -19.72
C ALA A 49 -19.68 -11.20 -19.25
N VAL A 50 -19.95 -9.91 -19.03
CA VAL A 50 -21.29 -9.41 -18.68
C VAL A 50 -22.30 -9.72 -19.79
N PHE A 51 -21.95 -9.48 -21.05
CA PHE A 51 -22.81 -9.78 -22.19
C PHE A 51 -23.14 -11.27 -22.28
N LEU A 52 -22.14 -12.16 -22.14
CA LEU A 52 -22.34 -13.60 -22.14
C LEU A 52 -23.26 -14.06 -21.01
N ALA A 53 -23.15 -13.45 -19.82
CA ALA A 53 -24.02 -13.74 -18.69
C ALA A 53 -25.49 -13.37 -18.96
N VAL A 54 -25.71 -12.18 -19.54
CA VAL A 54 -27.05 -11.72 -19.95
C VAL A 54 -27.62 -12.66 -21.02
N ALA A 55 -26.83 -12.97 -22.05
CA ALA A 55 -27.24 -13.87 -23.12
C ALA A 55 -27.59 -15.27 -22.60
N PHE A 56 -26.82 -15.79 -21.64
CA PHE A 56 -27.07 -17.09 -21.03
C PHE A 56 -28.36 -17.11 -20.20
N GLY A 57 -28.62 -16.08 -19.39
CA GLY A 57 -29.88 -15.98 -18.64
C GLY A 57 -31.12 -15.87 -19.54
N LEU A 58 -31.02 -15.11 -20.64
CA LEU A 58 -32.09 -15.02 -21.64
C LEU A 58 -32.29 -16.36 -22.38
N TYR A 59 -31.20 -17.01 -22.78
CA TYR A 59 -31.25 -18.34 -23.41
C TYR A 59 -31.93 -19.37 -22.49
N ARG A 60 -31.63 -19.35 -21.19
CA ARG A 60 -32.28 -20.21 -20.21
C ARG A 60 -33.76 -19.92 -20.08
N LYS A 61 -34.15 -18.65 -20.08
CA LYS A 61 -35.57 -18.27 -20.07
C LYS A 61 -36.31 -18.79 -21.30
N VAL A 62 -35.71 -18.72 -22.49
CA VAL A 62 -36.31 -19.21 -23.74
C VAL A 62 -36.41 -20.73 -23.76
N THR A 63 -35.38 -21.45 -23.30
CA THR A 63 -35.34 -22.92 -23.34
C THR A 63 -36.13 -23.58 -22.21
N ASN A 64 -36.27 -22.93 -21.05
CA ASN A 64 -36.95 -23.49 -19.87
C ASN A 64 -37.98 -22.50 -19.28
N PRO A 65 -38.98 -22.06 -20.07
CA PRO A 65 -39.82 -20.92 -19.70
C PRO A 65 -40.69 -21.16 -18.46
N LEU A 66 -41.02 -22.42 -18.13
CA LEU A 66 -41.84 -22.79 -16.98
C LEU A 66 -41.04 -22.94 -15.68
N LYS A 67 -39.74 -23.25 -15.79
CA LYS A 67 -38.87 -23.47 -14.62
C LYS A 67 -38.12 -22.20 -14.22
N PHE A 68 -37.79 -21.35 -15.19
CA PHE A 68 -37.04 -20.11 -14.97
C PHE A 68 -37.96 -18.89 -15.07
N LYS A 69 -38.15 -18.15 -13.98
CA LYS A 69 -39.05 -17.00 -13.93
C LYS A 69 -38.39 -15.73 -14.47
N TRP A 70 -39.20 -14.78 -14.96
CA TRP A 70 -38.68 -13.47 -15.39
C TRP A 70 -38.01 -12.68 -14.26
N SER A 71 -38.44 -12.88 -13.01
CA SER A 71 -37.81 -12.28 -11.82
C SER A 71 -36.43 -12.86 -11.49
N GLU A 72 -36.09 -14.04 -12.03
CA GLU A 72 -34.81 -14.71 -11.78
C GLU A 72 -33.72 -14.23 -12.74
N VAL A 73 -34.09 -13.69 -13.91
CA VAL A 73 -33.16 -13.10 -14.89
C VAL A 73 -32.35 -11.94 -14.26
N PRO A 74 -32.96 -10.92 -13.63
CA PRO A 74 -32.20 -9.84 -12.98
C PRO A 74 -31.29 -10.33 -11.86
N ILE A 75 -31.74 -11.32 -11.07
CA ILE A 75 -30.93 -11.90 -9.97
C ILE A 75 -29.66 -12.53 -10.54
N GLN A 76 -29.79 -13.30 -11.62
CA GLN A 76 -28.64 -13.90 -12.30
C GLN A 76 -27.70 -12.82 -12.86
N ILE A 77 -28.23 -11.80 -13.54
CA ILE A 77 -27.42 -10.73 -14.11
C ILE A 77 -26.65 -9.98 -13.02
N VAL A 78 -27.32 -9.56 -11.94
CA VAL A 78 -26.69 -8.84 -10.83
C VAL A 78 -25.63 -9.70 -10.16
N THR A 79 -25.94 -10.98 -9.89
CA THR A 79 -24.99 -11.89 -9.23
C THR A 79 -23.74 -12.12 -10.10
N VAL A 80 -23.92 -12.33 -11.40
CA VAL A 80 -22.78 -12.53 -12.31
C VAL A 80 -22.01 -11.22 -12.53
N LEU A 81 -22.67 -10.08 -12.60
CA LEU A 81 -21.99 -8.78 -12.70
C LEU A 81 -21.12 -8.50 -11.47
N LEU A 82 -21.66 -8.71 -10.26
CA LEU A 82 -20.90 -8.58 -9.02
C LEU A 82 -19.76 -9.59 -8.97
N GLY A 83 -20.01 -10.87 -9.27
CA GLY A 83 -18.98 -11.90 -9.30
C GLY A 83 -17.86 -11.60 -10.31
N THR A 84 -18.23 -11.14 -11.50
CA THR A 84 -17.29 -10.72 -12.56
C THR A 84 -16.43 -9.56 -12.07
N PHE A 85 -17.06 -8.52 -11.51
CA PHE A 85 -16.34 -7.38 -10.98
C PHE A 85 -15.34 -7.78 -9.87
N LEU A 86 -15.76 -8.65 -8.94
CA LEU A 86 -14.90 -9.12 -7.85
C LEU A 86 -13.72 -9.94 -8.37
N ILE A 87 -13.95 -10.89 -9.27
CA ILE A 87 -12.87 -11.72 -9.84
C ILE A 87 -11.89 -10.85 -10.62
N TYR A 88 -12.38 -9.92 -11.46
CA TYR A 88 -11.52 -8.98 -12.17
C TYR A 88 -10.71 -8.12 -11.19
N SER A 89 -11.33 -7.58 -10.14
CA SER A 89 -10.66 -6.76 -9.13
C SER A 89 -9.55 -7.53 -8.42
N VAL A 90 -9.82 -8.77 -8.00
CA VAL A 90 -8.84 -9.66 -7.37
C VAL A 90 -7.70 -9.98 -8.33
N LEU A 91 -8.00 -10.31 -9.59
CA LEU A 91 -6.97 -10.65 -10.57
C LEU A 91 -6.12 -9.45 -10.96
N PHE A 92 -6.73 -8.27 -11.17
CA PHE A 92 -5.96 -7.05 -11.38
C PHE A 92 -5.06 -6.77 -10.18
N TYR A 93 -5.59 -6.83 -8.96
CA TYR A 93 -4.78 -6.57 -7.76
C TYR A 93 -3.65 -7.58 -7.55
N SER A 94 -3.89 -8.87 -7.80
CA SER A 94 -2.92 -9.94 -7.51
C SER A 94 -1.96 -10.26 -8.65
N THR A 95 -2.32 -9.99 -9.91
CA THR A 95 -1.51 -10.37 -11.08
C THR A 95 -0.85 -9.19 -11.76
N THR A 96 -1.23 -7.96 -11.40
CA THR A 96 -0.61 -6.75 -11.93
C THR A 96 0.10 -5.99 -10.81
N GLU A 97 1.08 -5.16 -11.17
CA GLU A 97 1.82 -4.27 -10.26
C GLU A 97 0.98 -3.02 -9.91
N LEU A 98 -0.34 -3.19 -9.77
CA LEU A 98 -1.26 -2.10 -9.40
C LEU A 98 -1.08 -1.68 -7.95
N ALA A 99 -0.71 -2.58 -7.05
CA ALA A 99 -0.43 -2.25 -5.67
C ALA A 99 1.04 -1.89 -5.52
N ASP A 100 1.31 -0.71 -4.96
CA ASP A 100 2.67 -0.28 -4.65
C ASP A 100 2.70 0.51 -3.35
N THR A 101 3.88 0.74 -2.80
CA THR A 101 4.09 1.46 -1.55
C THR A 101 4.92 2.73 -1.74
N GLU A 102 4.59 3.76 -0.98
CA GLU A 102 5.40 4.98 -0.86
C GLU A 102 5.86 5.18 0.58
N LEU A 103 7.05 5.77 0.75
CA LEU A 103 7.64 5.99 2.07
C LEU A 103 7.30 7.38 2.58
N TRP A 104 6.56 7.45 3.67
CA TRP A 104 6.26 8.69 4.36
C TRP A 104 7.28 8.91 5.48
N ASN A 105 8.06 9.96 5.31
CA ASN A 105 9.12 10.31 6.23
C ASN A 105 8.60 11.27 7.30
N GLY A 106 9.07 11.09 8.52
CA GLY A 106 8.61 11.83 9.68
C GLY A 106 9.50 11.64 10.88
N LYS A 107 8.93 11.91 12.05
CA LYS A 107 9.55 11.64 13.34
C LYS A 107 8.51 11.17 14.34
N VAL A 108 8.96 10.39 15.32
CA VAL A 108 8.14 10.01 16.47
C VAL A 108 7.88 11.23 17.34
N THR A 109 6.61 11.51 17.60
CA THR A 109 6.16 12.55 18.52
C THR A 109 5.81 12.00 19.90
N GLN A 110 5.38 10.74 19.97
CA GLN A 110 5.01 10.08 21.21
C GLN A 110 5.15 8.55 21.08
N ALA A 111 5.53 7.87 22.16
CA ALA A 111 5.36 6.42 22.29
C ALA A 111 4.38 6.16 23.43
N GLU A 112 3.46 5.22 23.24
CA GLU A 112 2.33 4.94 24.12
C GLU A 112 2.27 3.43 24.43
N PHE A 113 1.90 3.12 25.67
CA PHE A 113 1.56 1.81 26.18
C PHE A 113 0.16 1.89 26.78
N LEU A 114 -0.74 1.03 26.30
CA LEU A 114 -2.05 0.79 26.89
C LEU A 114 -1.98 -0.53 27.65
N GLU A 115 -2.30 -0.47 28.95
CA GLU A 115 -2.38 -1.65 29.80
C GLU A 115 -3.43 -2.63 29.28
N GLU A 116 -3.29 -3.91 29.62
CA GLU A 116 -4.36 -4.88 29.38
C GLU A 116 -5.54 -4.62 30.32
N TRP A 117 -6.77 -4.83 29.86
CA TRP A 117 -7.93 -4.84 30.75
C TRP A 117 -9.06 -5.76 30.30
N ASN A 118 -9.94 -6.08 31.24
CA ASN A 118 -11.20 -6.77 30.97
C ASN A 118 -12.38 -5.84 31.21
N GLU A 119 -13.28 -5.78 30.23
CA GLU A 119 -14.48 -4.96 30.27
C GLU A 119 -15.73 -5.85 30.15
N GLU A 120 -16.67 -5.73 31.07
CA GLU A 120 -18.00 -6.30 30.93
C GLU A 120 -18.86 -5.38 30.06
N VAL A 121 -19.27 -5.92 28.92
CA VAL A 121 -20.15 -5.24 27.98
C VAL A 121 -21.53 -5.86 28.12
N THR A 122 -22.48 -5.05 28.59
CA THR A 122 -23.90 -5.39 28.68
C THR A 122 -24.64 -4.89 27.45
N TRP A 123 -25.45 -5.75 26.82
CA TRP A 123 -26.36 -5.34 25.77
C TRP A 123 -27.73 -5.98 25.98
N GLU A 124 -28.74 -5.34 25.42
CA GLU A 124 -30.13 -5.77 25.54
C GLU A 124 -30.62 -6.28 24.18
N GLU A 125 -31.10 -7.52 24.13
CA GLU A 125 -31.81 -8.02 22.95
C GLU A 125 -33.31 -8.06 23.25
N CYS A 126 -34.06 -7.28 22.46
CA CYS A 126 -35.50 -7.23 22.54
C CYS A 126 -36.16 -8.04 21.42
N ASP A 127 -37.35 -8.58 21.68
CA ASP A 127 -38.21 -9.13 20.64
C ASP A 127 -38.62 -8.06 19.59
N THR A 128 -39.16 -8.50 18.44
CA THR A 128 -39.57 -7.59 17.35
C THR A 128 -40.63 -6.56 17.74
N GLU A 129 -41.27 -6.71 18.91
CA GLU A 129 -42.24 -5.76 19.44
C GLU A 129 -41.65 -4.82 20.51
N GLY A 130 -40.38 -5.01 20.90
CA GLY A 130 -39.71 -4.23 21.93
C GLY A 130 -40.29 -4.44 23.33
N LYS A 131 -41.04 -5.53 23.57
CA LYS A 131 -41.81 -5.74 24.82
C LYS A 131 -41.12 -6.69 25.78
N ASN A 132 -40.38 -7.66 25.27
CA ASN A 132 -39.56 -8.57 26.08
C ASN A 132 -38.11 -8.35 25.71
N CYS A 133 -37.37 -7.75 26.63
CA CYS A 133 -35.96 -7.52 26.48
C CYS A 133 -35.20 -8.34 27.51
N GLN A 134 -34.14 -9.01 27.06
CA GLN A 134 -33.21 -9.75 27.92
C GLN A 134 -31.85 -9.06 27.88
N GLU A 135 -31.31 -8.83 29.06
CA GLU A 135 -29.95 -8.31 29.21
C GLU A 135 -28.96 -9.48 29.13
N TYR A 136 -27.96 -9.32 28.28
CA TYR A 136 -26.84 -10.21 28.14
C TYR A 136 -25.59 -9.46 28.52
N SER A 137 -24.65 -10.14 29.18
CA SER A 137 -23.32 -9.61 29.41
C SER A 137 -22.26 -10.56 28.88
N ARG A 138 -21.15 -10.00 28.45
CA ARG A 138 -19.93 -10.74 28.10
C ARG A 138 -18.72 -9.96 28.56
N ILE A 139 -17.64 -10.67 28.82
CA ILE A 139 -16.35 -10.07 29.17
C ILE A 139 -15.54 -9.96 27.88
N ASP A 140 -15.29 -8.73 27.44
CA ASP A 140 -14.38 -8.42 26.34
C ASP A 140 -12.96 -8.22 26.91
N HIS A 141 -12.03 -9.01 26.42
CA HIS A 141 -10.62 -8.95 26.81
C HIS A 141 -9.84 -8.04 25.86
N HIS A 142 -9.21 -7.00 26.41
CA HIS A 142 -8.38 -6.05 25.68
C HIS A 142 -6.91 -6.30 26.03
N PRO A 143 -6.11 -6.87 25.12
CA PRO A 143 -4.71 -7.15 25.40
C PRO A 143 -3.89 -5.85 25.45
N ALA A 144 -2.80 -5.90 26.22
CA ALA A 144 -1.81 -4.83 26.28
C ALA A 144 -1.28 -4.48 24.88
N LYS A 145 -1.16 -3.17 24.61
CA LYS A 145 -0.75 -2.67 23.30
C LYS A 145 0.29 -1.57 23.43
N TRP A 146 1.24 -1.53 22.48
CA TRP A 146 2.26 -0.50 22.42
C TRP A 146 2.26 0.14 21.04
N TYR A 147 2.33 1.47 20.98
CA TYR A 147 2.28 2.23 19.75
C TYR A 147 3.30 3.36 19.75
N ILE A 148 3.67 3.81 18.56
CA ILE A 148 4.27 5.12 18.34
C ILE A 148 3.33 5.98 17.52
N HIS A 149 3.33 7.27 17.81
CA HIS A 149 2.65 8.30 17.05
C HIS A 149 3.69 9.14 16.32
N THR A 150 3.47 9.39 15.04
CA THR A 150 4.36 10.21 14.21
C THR A 150 3.81 11.61 14.01
N ASN A 151 4.67 12.54 13.58
CA ASN A 151 4.23 13.87 13.16
C ASN A 151 3.35 13.86 11.89
N ASN A 152 3.20 12.72 11.21
CA ASN A 152 2.27 12.52 10.10
C ASN A 152 0.91 11.96 10.55
N VAL A 153 0.66 11.88 11.87
CA VAL A 153 -0.59 11.35 12.46
C VAL A 153 -0.76 9.86 12.18
N GLU A 154 0.34 9.13 12.11
CA GLU A 154 0.35 7.68 11.93
C GLU A 154 0.53 6.98 13.27
N ASN A 155 -0.15 5.86 13.45
CA ASN A 155 -0.01 4.98 14.62
C ASN A 155 0.63 3.67 14.16
N LYS A 156 1.81 3.34 14.70
CA LYS A 156 2.50 2.09 14.39
C LYS A 156 2.65 1.24 15.64
N SER A 157 2.17 0.01 15.59
CA SER A 157 2.35 -0.96 16.68
C SER A 157 3.84 -1.30 16.84
N ILE A 158 4.29 -1.39 18.10
CA ILE A 158 5.65 -1.73 18.49
C ILE A 158 5.65 -2.81 19.57
N SER A 159 6.82 -3.39 19.85
CA SER A 159 6.96 -4.34 20.97
C SER A 159 7.16 -3.60 22.30
N LYS A 160 6.90 -4.31 23.40
CA LYS A 160 7.24 -3.86 24.76
C LYS A 160 8.72 -3.45 24.90
N SER A 161 9.64 -4.21 24.31
CA SER A 161 11.08 -3.91 24.35
C SER A 161 11.42 -2.62 23.61
N VAL A 162 10.77 -2.37 22.47
CA VAL A 162 10.95 -1.13 21.71
C VAL A 162 10.38 0.06 22.50
N TYR A 163 9.22 -0.09 23.15
CA TYR A 163 8.66 0.97 24.00
C TYR A 163 9.62 1.34 25.14
N ALA A 164 10.24 0.36 25.80
CA ALA A 164 11.24 0.60 26.84
C ALA A 164 12.44 1.43 26.32
N ASN A 165 12.86 1.24 25.07
CA ASN A 165 13.90 2.06 24.45
C ASN A 165 13.46 3.53 24.28
N TYR A 166 12.19 3.78 23.95
CA TYR A 166 11.66 5.15 23.91
C TYR A 166 11.61 5.78 25.30
N VAL A 167 11.21 5.02 26.32
CA VAL A 167 11.22 5.50 27.72
C VAL A 167 12.63 5.84 28.16
N GLU A 168 13.61 5.00 27.85
CA GLU A 168 15.03 5.27 28.13
C GLU A 168 15.53 6.52 27.39
N TYR A 169 15.16 6.69 26.12
CA TYR A 169 15.70 7.76 25.26
C TYR A 169 15.04 9.13 25.48
N TYR A 170 13.70 9.18 25.56
CA TYR A 170 12.95 10.42 25.78
C TYR A 170 12.79 10.76 27.26
N GLY A 171 12.76 9.76 28.14
CA GLY A 171 12.54 9.93 29.58
C GLY A 171 11.13 10.41 29.92
N ALA A 172 10.91 10.68 31.21
CA ALA A 172 9.70 11.29 31.75
C ALA A 172 8.39 10.60 31.31
N GLU A 173 8.30 9.28 31.54
CA GLU A 173 7.07 8.53 31.36
C GLU A 173 5.94 9.14 32.20
N ARG A 174 4.80 9.31 31.56
CA ARG A 174 3.59 9.85 32.17
C ARG A 174 2.56 8.73 32.24
N HIS A 175 1.77 8.80 33.29
CA HIS A 175 0.64 7.93 33.54
C HIS A 175 -0.64 8.75 33.45
N GLU A 176 -1.66 8.16 32.84
CA GLU A 176 -2.98 8.72 32.71
C GLU A 176 -4.01 7.64 32.91
N ASN A 177 -4.88 7.87 33.90
CA ASN A 177 -5.95 6.94 34.20
C ASN A 177 -7.08 7.10 33.18
N LEU A 178 -7.34 6.03 32.43
CA LEU A 178 -8.44 5.98 31.48
C LEU A 178 -9.59 5.24 32.17
N TYR A 179 -10.43 5.95 32.92
CA TYR A 179 -11.56 5.33 33.61
C TYR A 179 -12.47 4.55 32.63
N HIS A 180 -12.63 3.25 32.84
CA HIS A 180 -13.53 2.37 32.06
C HIS A 180 -14.74 1.94 32.90
N SER A 181 -15.95 2.34 32.51
CA SER A 181 -17.17 2.14 33.30
C SER A 181 -17.63 0.69 33.48
N GLY A 182 -17.07 -0.25 32.71
CA GLY A 182 -17.37 -1.69 32.75
C GLY A 182 -16.19 -2.56 33.19
N GLN A 183 -15.17 -2.00 33.81
CA GLN A 183 -13.96 -2.76 34.18
C GLN A 183 -14.25 -3.78 35.30
N VAL A 184 -13.84 -5.06 35.10
CA VAL A 184 -14.25 -6.15 36.01
C VAL A 184 -13.14 -6.92 36.73
N SER A 185 -11.97 -7.17 36.14
CA SER A 185 -11.04 -8.15 36.75
C SER A 185 -9.54 -8.05 36.46
N ILE A 186 -9.11 -7.60 35.28
CA ILE A 186 -7.69 -7.50 34.92
C ILE A 186 -7.41 -6.07 34.54
N GLY A 187 -6.34 -5.50 35.11
CA GLY A 187 -5.77 -4.17 34.82
C GLY A 187 -6.74 -3.00 34.94
N ASP A 188 -6.20 -1.78 34.89
CA ASP A 188 -7.02 -0.55 34.89
C ASP A 188 -7.23 0.01 33.47
N GLY A 189 -6.59 -0.61 32.47
CA GLY A 189 -6.64 -0.12 31.09
C GLY A 189 -5.99 1.26 30.96
N ASP A 190 -5.08 1.57 31.89
CA ASP A 190 -4.42 2.85 32.01
C ASP A 190 -3.44 3.09 30.85
N ARG A 191 -3.21 4.37 30.57
CA ARG A 191 -2.30 4.82 29.52
C ARG A 191 -0.99 5.29 30.11
N TYR A 192 0.10 4.78 29.56
CA TYR A 192 1.45 5.24 29.83
C TYR A 192 2.06 5.79 28.54
N TYR A 193 2.74 6.92 28.60
CA TYR A 193 3.33 7.50 27.39
C TYR A 193 4.56 8.36 27.67
N VAL A 194 5.40 8.47 26.64
CA VAL A 194 6.53 9.41 26.57
C VAL A 194 6.41 10.29 25.35
N ASN A 195 6.54 11.60 25.56
CA ASN A 195 6.51 12.59 24.48
C ASN A 195 7.91 12.95 24.04
N TYR A 196 8.09 13.18 22.74
CA TYR A 196 9.32 13.78 22.22
C TYR A 196 9.52 15.17 22.86
N PRO A 197 10.62 15.40 23.62
CA PRO A 197 10.75 16.59 24.45
C PRO A 197 11.19 17.84 23.68
N GLY A 198 11.42 17.76 22.36
CA GLY A 198 11.84 18.88 21.51
C GLY A 198 13.30 19.35 21.68
N ARG A 199 13.93 19.04 22.81
CA ARG A 199 15.31 19.48 23.15
C ARG A 199 16.42 18.50 22.76
N ILE A 200 16.07 17.27 22.43
CA ILE A 200 17.03 16.24 21.97
C ILE A 200 16.75 15.90 20.51
N LYS A 201 17.67 15.13 19.90
CA LYS A 201 17.50 14.65 18.54
C LYS A 201 16.23 13.79 18.41
N PRO A 202 15.36 14.05 17.43
CA PRO A 202 14.18 13.21 17.23
C PRO A 202 14.56 11.84 16.70
N ILE A 203 13.74 10.83 17.00
CA ILE A 203 13.78 9.54 16.33
C ILE A 203 13.02 9.68 15.02
N TRP A 204 13.72 9.50 13.91
CA TRP A 204 13.16 9.61 12.56
C TRP A 204 12.38 8.35 12.20
N THR A 205 11.41 8.50 11.31
CA THR A 205 10.53 7.40 10.90
C THR A 205 10.33 7.40 9.40
N ALA A 206 10.39 6.22 8.81
CA ALA A 206 9.82 5.92 7.49
C ALA A 206 8.68 4.92 7.67
N ILE A 207 7.49 5.24 7.13
CA ILE A 207 6.32 4.35 7.16
C ILE A 207 5.80 4.17 5.73
N GLU A 208 5.50 2.92 5.35
CA GLU A 208 4.93 2.59 4.05
C GLU A 208 3.43 2.90 3.99
N HIS A 209 3.02 3.55 2.90
CA HIS A 209 1.62 3.76 2.53
C HIS A 209 1.35 3.08 1.20
N GLN A 210 0.26 2.32 1.13
CA GLN A 210 -0.15 1.70 -0.11
C GLN A 210 -0.81 2.72 -1.03
N PHE A 211 -0.55 2.59 -2.33
CA PHE A 211 -1.26 3.33 -3.36
C PHE A 211 -1.43 2.47 -4.62
N VAL A 212 -2.36 2.90 -5.46
CA VAL A 212 -2.58 2.27 -6.78
C VAL A 212 -1.60 2.85 -7.79
N ASN A 213 -0.62 2.06 -8.24
CA ASN A 213 0.40 2.45 -9.22
C ASN A 213 -0.04 2.13 -10.66
N ILE A 214 -0.73 3.09 -11.27
CA ILE A 214 -1.24 2.98 -12.64
C ILE A 214 -0.09 2.87 -13.65
N PHE A 215 1.02 3.56 -13.39
CA PHE A 215 2.15 3.65 -14.30
C PHE A 215 2.98 2.36 -14.32
N ALA A 216 3.25 1.76 -13.15
CA ALA A 216 3.89 0.44 -13.09
C ALA A 216 3.00 -0.64 -13.71
N ALA A 217 1.68 -0.55 -13.57
CA ALA A 217 0.76 -1.51 -14.16
C ALA A 217 0.59 -1.37 -15.71
N SER A 218 1.02 -0.27 -16.31
CA SER A 218 0.88 0.00 -17.75
C SER A 218 1.88 -0.79 -18.59
N GLN A 219 1.38 -1.51 -19.60
CA GLN A 219 2.21 -2.36 -20.48
C GLN A 219 3.16 -1.54 -21.35
N SER A 220 2.73 -0.40 -21.87
CA SER A 220 3.55 0.50 -22.69
C SER A 220 4.77 1.04 -21.95
N ILE A 221 4.67 1.24 -20.64
CA ILE A 221 5.80 1.61 -19.78
C ILE A 221 6.76 0.43 -19.61
N LYS A 222 6.25 -0.77 -19.32
CA LYS A 222 7.05 -2.00 -19.15
C LYS A 222 7.83 -2.42 -20.39
N LEU A 223 7.34 -2.08 -21.59
CA LEU A 223 8.02 -2.40 -22.84
C LEU A 223 9.33 -1.60 -23.04
N ARG A 224 9.59 -0.57 -22.24
CA ARG A 224 10.87 0.15 -22.26
C ARG A 224 11.95 -0.68 -21.56
N LYS A 225 12.72 -1.43 -22.34
CA LYS A 225 13.91 -2.14 -21.84
C LYS A 225 15.09 -1.18 -21.74
N GLY A 226 15.53 -0.92 -20.51
CA GLY A 226 16.87 -0.40 -20.25
C GLY A 226 17.89 -1.50 -20.52
N SER A 227 19.17 -1.16 -20.56
CA SER A 227 20.22 -2.19 -20.63
C SER A 227 20.43 -2.87 -19.27
N ALA A 228 19.36 -3.27 -18.56
CA ALA A 228 19.45 -3.82 -17.20
C ALA A 228 20.38 -5.03 -17.09
N GLU A 229 20.36 -5.90 -18.11
CA GLU A 229 21.25 -7.06 -18.20
C GLU A 229 22.73 -6.67 -18.14
N LYS A 230 23.12 -5.56 -18.80
CA LYS A 230 24.52 -5.05 -18.81
C LYS A 230 24.98 -4.62 -17.42
N PHE A 231 24.07 -4.11 -16.59
CA PHE A 231 24.37 -3.51 -15.30
C PHE A 231 23.91 -4.33 -14.10
N GLN A 232 23.51 -5.59 -14.30
CA GLN A 232 22.95 -6.46 -13.26
C GLN A 232 23.81 -6.53 -11.99
N LYS A 233 25.15 -6.48 -12.12
CA LYS A 233 26.08 -6.47 -10.96
C LYS A 233 25.95 -5.24 -10.04
N TYR A 234 25.46 -4.12 -10.57
CA TYR A 234 25.31 -2.86 -9.85
C TYR A 234 23.90 -2.59 -9.40
N LEU A 235 22.91 -3.29 -9.96
CA LEU A 235 21.51 -3.16 -9.58
C LEU A 235 21.31 -3.76 -8.18
N ARG A 236 20.63 -3.00 -7.33
CA ARG A 236 20.26 -3.38 -5.96
C ARG A 236 18.74 -3.36 -5.84
N PRO A 237 18.17 -4.22 -4.97
CA PRO A 237 16.76 -4.11 -4.64
C PRO A 237 16.46 -2.73 -4.05
N TYR A 238 15.22 -2.28 -4.22
CA TYR A 238 14.75 -1.07 -3.59
C TYR A 238 14.91 -1.15 -2.06
N PRO A 239 15.35 -0.09 -1.37
CA PRO A 239 15.51 -0.09 0.09
C PRO A 239 14.19 -0.43 0.80
N ILE A 240 14.25 -1.33 1.78
CA ILE A 240 13.10 -1.71 2.60
C ILE A 240 13.22 -1.11 3.99
N ILE A 241 12.08 -0.87 4.64
CA ILE A 241 12.06 -0.51 6.05
C ILE A 241 12.61 -1.68 6.86
N HIS A 242 13.54 -1.41 7.75
CA HIS A 242 14.15 -2.39 8.63
C HIS A 242 14.06 -1.98 10.11
N GLY A 243 14.25 -2.98 10.98
CA GLY A 243 14.21 -2.82 12.43
C GLY A 243 15.52 -2.30 12.99
N GLY A 244 15.45 -1.20 13.74
CA GLY A 244 16.54 -0.68 14.57
C GLY A 244 16.23 -0.75 16.07
N LYS A 245 16.94 0.05 16.87
CA LYS A 245 16.70 0.16 18.33
C LYS A 245 15.25 0.59 18.63
N PHE A 246 14.67 1.39 17.75
CA PHE A 246 13.36 2.01 17.95
C PHE A 246 12.24 1.38 17.13
N GLY A 247 12.46 0.16 16.63
CA GLY A 247 11.49 -0.63 15.86
C GLY A 247 11.70 -0.56 14.35
N PRO A 248 10.76 -1.12 13.56
CA PRO A 248 10.83 -1.17 12.09
C PRO A 248 10.39 0.16 11.47
N ILE A 249 11.24 1.17 11.58
CA ILE A 249 10.99 2.56 11.15
C ILE A 249 12.19 3.20 10.43
N GLU A 250 13.25 2.44 10.21
CA GLU A 250 14.51 2.93 9.62
C GLU A 250 14.62 2.47 8.16
N VAL A 251 15.25 3.28 7.30
CA VAL A 251 15.48 2.95 5.89
C VAL A 251 16.85 3.46 5.47
N ASP A 252 17.64 2.61 4.82
CA ASP A 252 18.94 3.01 4.28
C ASP A 252 18.75 3.87 3.04
N ARG A 253 19.10 5.16 3.12
CA ARG A 253 18.92 6.12 2.03
C ARG A 253 20.07 6.10 1.03
N VAL A 254 21.21 5.51 1.41
CA VAL A 254 22.39 5.40 0.56
C VAL A 254 22.49 3.99 0.02
N VAL A 255 22.29 3.83 -1.30
CA VAL A 255 22.34 2.54 -1.98
C VAL A 255 23.65 2.38 -2.72
N LEU A 256 24.36 1.28 -2.50
CA LEU A 256 25.69 1.02 -3.08
C LEU A 256 25.63 0.03 -4.25
N GLY A 257 25.72 0.55 -5.47
CA GLY A 257 25.93 -0.18 -6.72
C GLY A 257 27.42 -0.44 -7.00
N GLY A 258 28.09 -1.18 -6.12
CA GLY A 258 29.50 -1.57 -6.29
C GLY A 258 30.54 -0.48 -6.01
N ALA A 259 30.12 0.69 -5.53
CA ALA A 259 31.01 1.73 -5.01
C ALA A 259 31.45 1.39 -3.57
N THR A 260 32.72 1.59 -3.27
CA THR A 260 33.28 1.44 -1.92
C THR A 260 33.39 2.83 -1.29
N LEU A 261 32.67 3.06 -0.20
CA LEU A 261 32.62 4.35 0.50
C LEU A 261 32.97 4.17 1.98
N PRO A 262 33.55 5.19 2.65
CA PRO A 262 33.73 5.16 4.09
C PRO A 262 32.39 5.04 4.82
N GLU A 263 32.29 4.18 5.84
CA GLU A 263 31.04 4.00 6.61
C GLU A 263 30.54 5.28 7.27
N GLU A 264 31.46 6.13 7.75
CA GLU A 264 31.11 7.41 8.35
C GLU A 264 30.49 8.36 7.35
N TRP A 265 30.93 8.30 6.09
CA TRP A 265 30.34 9.08 5.00
C TRP A 265 28.90 8.64 4.74
N ILE A 266 28.68 7.32 4.62
CA ILE A 266 27.35 6.72 4.42
C ILE A 266 26.42 7.16 5.55
N ARG A 267 26.86 6.93 6.80
CA ARG A 267 26.10 7.31 8.00
C ARG A 267 25.80 8.80 8.06
N SER A 268 26.70 9.66 7.61
CA SER A 268 26.49 11.11 7.60
C SER A 268 25.42 11.53 6.60
N VAL A 269 25.48 11.02 5.37
CA VAL A 269 24.49 11.31 4.32
C VAL A 269 23.12 10.78 4.72
N ASP A 270 23.06 9.54 5.17
CA ASP A 270 21.83 8.86 5.59
C ASP A 270 21.12 9.66 6.70
N ARG A 271 21.86 9.96 7.78
CA ARG A 271 21.39 10.76 8.91
C ARG A 271 20.96 12.18 8.53
N GLY A 272 21.72 12.83 7.66
CA GLY A 272 21.42 14.19 7.22
C GLY A 272 20.13 14.24 6.38
N LEU A 273 19.91 13.23 5.54
CA LEU A 273 18.68 13.09 4.76
C LEU A 273 17.48 12.75 5.65
N ASP A 274 17.61 11.80 6.59
CA ASP A 274 16.53 11.49 7.54
C ASP A 274 16.07 12.72 8.33
N GLU A 275 17.04 13.50 8.83
CA GLU A 275 16.76 14.71 9.58
C GLU A 275 15.96 15.72 8.76
N ALA A 276 16.41 16.00 7.54
CA ALA A 276 15.74 16.92 6.64
C ALA A 276 14.34 16.42 6.24
N LEU A 277 14.17 15.11 6.07
CA LEU A 277 12.93 14.50 5.64
C LEU A 277 11.87 14.44 6.75
N THR A 278 12.23 14.64 8.02
CA THR A 278 11.22 14.85 9.07
C THR A 278 10.32 16.06 8.81
N VAL A 279 10.85 17.08 8.12
CA VAL A 279 10.14 18.31 7.76
C VAL A 279 9.70 18.26 6.30
N LEU A 280 10.62 17.93 5.38
CA LEU A 280 10.33 17.91 3.95
C LEU A 280 9.39 16.77 3.57
N GLY A 281 9.53 15.60 4.19
CA GLY A 281 8.64 14.45 4.00
C GLY A 281 7.20 14.82 4.31
N LYS A 282 6.94 15.43 5.47
CA LYS A 282 5.58 15.92 5.81
C LYS A 282 5.09 17.02 4.88
N LYS A 283 5.93 18.03 4.59
CA LYS A 283 5.52 19.23 3.84
C LYS A 283 5.30 18.96 2.36
N LYS A 284 6.12 18.11 1.75
CA LYS A 284 6.15 17.86 0.31
C LYS A 284 5.78 16.43 -0.08
N GLN A 285 5.58 15.55 0.91
CA GLN A 285 5.38 14.12 0.69
C GLN A 285 6.49 13.58 -0.21
N VAL A 286 7.75 13.83 0.17
CA VAL A 286 8.94 13.44 -0.59
C VAL A 286 9.77 12.44 0.20
N ASN A 287 10.36 11.49 -0.52
CA ASN A 287 11.38 10.59 -0.03
C ASN A 287 12.64 10.80 -0.88
N VAL A 288 13.81 10.82 -0.26
CA VAL A 288 15.07 11.08 -0.96
C VAL A 288 16.02 9.92 -0.73
N LEU A 289 16.58 9.42 -1.83
CA LEU A 289 17.56 8.34 -1.87
C LEU A 289 18.78 8.81 -2.65
N THR A 290 19.96 8.36 -2.23
CA THR A 290 21.22 8.58 -2.95
C THR A 290 21.74 7.22 -3.42
N TYR A 291 21.92 7.07 -4.73
CA TYR A 291 22.42 5.83 -5.33
C TYR A 291 23.85 6.03 -5.82
N MET A 292 24.81 5.37 -5.19
CA MET A 292 26.23 5.46 -5.49
C MET A 292 26.65 4.27 -6.34
N VAL A 293 27.05 4.50 -7.60
CA VAL A 293 27.38 3.44 -8.56
C VAL A 293 28.82 3.52 -9.05
N ASN A 294 29.51 2.39 -9.09
CA ASN A 294 30.89 2.30 -9.58
C ASN A 294 30.95 2.11 -11.10
N THR A 295 30.51 3.15 -11.82
CA THR A 295 30.62 3.23 -13.28
C THR A 295 30.58 4.68 -13.74
N SER A 296 31.33 4.99 -14.80
CA SER A 296 31.26 6.27 -15.51
C SER A 296 30.18 6.28 -16.61
N ASP A 297 29.51 5.15 -16.87
CA ASP A 297 28.52 5.00 -17.92
C ASP A 297 27.13 5.48 -17.45
N GLN A 298 26.69 6.61 -17.99
CA GLN A 298 25.40 7.23 -17.68
C GLN A 298 24.19 6.37 -18.12
N SER A 299 24.38 5.40 -19.03
CA SER A 299 23.30 4.49 -19.43
C SER A 299 22.81 3.58 -18.30
N PHE A 300 23.54 3.54 -17.17
CA PHE A 300 23.05 2.93 -15.94
C PHE A 300 21.72 3.53 -15.46
N LEU A 301 21.46 4.81 -15.73
CA LEU A 301 20.18 5.46 -15.41
C LEU A 301 18.99 4.64 -15.93
N HIS A 302 19.01 4.27 -17.21
CA HIS A 302 17.91 3.53 -17.84
C HIS A 302 17.78 2.10 -17.31
N ALA A 303 18.90 1.48 -16.94
CA ALA A 303 18.88 0.18 -16.28
C ALA A 303 18.23 0.26 -14.89
N LEU A 304 18.48 1.34 -14.13
CA LEU A 304 17.83 1.55 -12.84
C LEU A 304 16.35 1.92 -13.00
N GLU A 305 15.99 2.75 -13.99
CA GLU A 305 14.60 3.08 -14.32
C GLU A 305 13.80 1.82 -14.66
N GLU A 306 14.37 0.88 -15.41
CA GLU A 306 13.75 -0.42 -15.66
C GLU A 306 13.66 -1.26 -14.39
N HIS A 307 14.75 -1.38 -13.63
CA HIS A 307 14.81 -2.25 -12.46
C HIS A 307 13.88 -1.80 -11.32
N TRP A 308 13.73 -0.49 -11.11
CA TRP A 308 12.88 0.08 -10.07
C TRP A 308 11.56 0.63 -10.60
N VAL A 309 11.27 0.45 -11.90
CA VAL A 309 10.07 0.98 -12.56
C VAL A 309 9.92 2.49 -12.30
N TYR A 310 11.01 3.23 -12.53
CA TYR A 310 11.18 4.67 -12.27
C TYR A 310 11.11 5.08 -10.79
N GLY A 311 11.26 4.15 -9.85
CA GLY A 311 11.20 4.43 -8.40
C GLY A 311 9.78 4.63 -7.89
N LYS A 312 9.62 4.94 -6.59
CA LYS A 312 8.30 5.18 -6.01
C LYS A 312 7.82 6.59 -6.35
N LYS A 313 6.49 6.77 -6.30
CA LYS A 313 5.79 8.01 -6.67
C LYS A 313 6.35 9.28 -5.99
N ASN A 314 6.82 9.16 -4.75
CA ASN A 314 7.34 10.29 -3.99
C ASN A 314 8.87 10.36 -3.91
N ASP A 315 9.58 9.51 -4.66
CA ASP A 315 11.03 9.45 -4.60
C ASP A 315 11.69 10.56 -5.41
N VAL A 316 12.80 11.05 -4.84
CA VAL A 316 13.87 11.76 -5.52
C VAL A 316 15.13 10.93 -5.34
N ILE A 317 15.54 10.23 -6.40
CA ILE A 317 16.71 9.36 -6.40
C ILE A 317 17.84 10.12 -7.08
N VAL A 318 18.85 10.49 -6.30
CA VAL A 318 20.07 11.13 -6.81
C VAL A 318 21.10 10.05 -7.07
N ILE A 319 21.35 9.77 -8.34
CA ILE A 319 22.31 8.76 -8.78
C ILE A 319 23.64 9.44 -9.05
N ILE A 320 24.71 8.94 -8.43
CA ILE A 320 26.05 9.47 -8.59
C ILE A 320 26.97 8.35 -9.06
N GLY A 321 27.50 8.53 -10.27
CA GLY A 321 28.52 7.66 -10.84
C GLY A 321 29.91 8.10 -10.43
N THR A 322 30.68 7.16 -9.89
CA THR A 322 32.05 7.38 -9.43
C THR A 322 32.92 6.18 -9.78
N SER A 323 33.93 6.36 -10.62
CA SER A 323 34.95 5.33 -10.88
C SER A 323 35.95 5.22 -9.73
N SER A 324 36.16 6.31 -8.99
CA SER A 324 37.04 6.37 -7.82
C SER A 324 36.54 7.44 -6.84
N PHE A 325 36.04 7.02 -5.69
CA PHE A 325 35.69 7.94 -4.61
C PHE A 325 36.93 8.73 -4.16
N PRO A 326 36.85 10.04 -3.85
CA PRO A 326 35.65 10.88 -3.73
C PRO A 326 35.17 11.62 -5.00
N LYS A 327 35.77 11.38 -6.17
CA LYS A 327 35.46 12.10 -7.40
C LYS A 327 34.08 11.76 -7.97
N ILE A 328 33.36 12.78 -8.46
CA ILE A 328 32.10 12.62 -9.22
C ILE A 328 32.41 12.55 -10.72
N ASP A 329 32.00 11.47 -11.40
CA ASP A 329 32.10 11.37 -12.86
C ASP A 329 30.82 11.84 -13.57
N TRP A 330 29.66 11.51 -13.00
CA TRP A 330 28.37 11.98 -13.50
C TRP A 330 27.29 11.91 -12.41
N VAL A 331 26.20 12.65 -12.64
CA VAL A 331 25.01 12.65 -11.78
C VAL A 331 23.77 12.49 -12.65
N ALA A 332 22.78 11.76 -12.16
CA ALA A 332 21.42 11.76 -12.71
C ALA A 332 20.38 11.83 -11.58
N VAL A 333 19.16 12.22 -11.92
CA VAL A 333 18.07 12.34 -10.95
C VAL A 333 16.82 11.66 -11.52
N ILE A 334 16.31 10.67 -10.82
CA ILE A 334 14.99 10.10 -11.07
C ILE A 334 14.02 10.72 -10.07
N ALA A 335 12.94 11.34 -10.57
CA ALA A 335 11.89 11.90 -9.73
C ALA A 335 10.59 12.07 -10.52
N TRP A 336 9.45 11.86 -9.86
CA TRP A 336 8.12 12.04 -10.44
C TRP A 336 7.62 13.46 -10.16
N THR A 337 7.97 14.38 -11.06
CA THR A 337 7.68 15.82 -10.96
C THR A 337 7.46 16.40 -12.36
N ASP A 338 6.56 17.37 -12.48
CA ASP A 338 6.40 18.14 -13.73
C ASP A 338 7.46 19.23 -13.89
N VAL A 339 8.24 19.49 -12.84
CA VAL A 339 9.29 20.51 -12.84
C VAL A 339 10.59 19.89 -13.35
N GLU A 340 10.76 19.78 -14.67
CA GLU A 340 12.01 19.24 -15.28
C GLU A 340 13.25 20.09 -14.92
N LEU A 341 13.04 21.38 -14.66
CA LEU A 341 14.09 22.28 -14.17
C LEU A 341 14.66 21.82 -12.82
N PHE A 342 13.85 21.19 -11.96
CA PHE A 342 14.31 20.65 -10.68
C PHE A 342 15.36 19.55 -10.89
N LYS A 343 15.10 18.59 -11.79
CA LYS A 343 16.04 17.49 -12.10
C LYS A 343 17.34 18.05 -12.68
N THR A 344 17.23 18.98 -13.62
CA THR A 344 18.38 19.59 -14.30
C THR A 344 19.24 20.40 -13.32
N ASN A 345 18.63 21.21 -12.46
CA ASN A 345 19.35 22.01 -11.49
C ASN A 345 19.98 21.16 -10.39
N LEU A 346 19.25 20.19 -9.82
CA LEU A 346 19.79 19.29 -8.81
C LEU A 346 20.99 18.53 -9.35
N ARG A 347 20.87 17.98 -10.56
CA ARG A 347 21.99 17.30 -11.25
C ARG A 347 23.20 18.22 -11.36
N LYS A 348 23.00 19.45 -11.85
CA LYS A 348 24.07 20.43 -12.04
C LYS A 348 24.74 20.78 -10.71
N GLU A 349 23.96 21.09 -9.68
CA GLU A 349 24.49 21.52 -8.38
C GLU A 349 25.29 20.41 -7.69
N VAL A 350 24.83 19.16 -7.75
CA VAL A 350 25.60 18.02 -7.23
C VAL A 350 26.87 17.79 -8.07
N MET A 351 26.80 17.93 -9.39
CA MET A 351 27.98 17.83 -10.26
C MET A 351 29.00 18.94 -9.98
N ASP A 352 28.53 20.15 -9.66
CA ASP A 352 29.35 21.32 -9.36
C ASP A 352 30.14 21.17 -8.03
N LEU A 353 29.75 20.23 -7.16
CA LEU A 353 30.55 19.86 -5.98
C LEU A 353 31.91 19.27 -6.39
N LYS A 354 31.98 18.58 -7.55
CA LYS A 354 33.12 17.85 -8.13
C LYS A 354 33.68 16.71 -7.29
N ASP A 355 33.58 16.82 -5.96
CA ASP A 355 34.18 15.95 -4.96
C ASP A 355 33.20 15.71 -3.81
N LEU A 356 33.18 14.47 -3.31
CA LEU A 356 32.28 14.00 -2.26
C LEU A 356 32.96 13.86 -0.90
N SER A 357 34.15 14.42 -0.68
CA SER A 357 34.82 14.28 0.63
C SER A 357 34.00 14.86 1.79
N ASP A 358 33.14 15.85 1.51
CA ASP A 358 32.25 16.46 2.49
C ASP A 358 30.79 16.00 2.28
N PRO A 359 30.30 14.99 3.04
CA PRO A 359 28.93 14.49 2.91
C PRO A 359 27.88 15.55 3.24
N SER A 360 28.21 16.52 4.10
CA SER A 360 27.26 17.55 4.55
C SER A 360 26.87 18.47 3.40
N LYS A 361 27.82 18.81 2.54
CA LYS A 361 27.55 19.62 1.32
C LYS A 361 26.64 18.91 0.34
N LEU A 362 26.79 17.60 0.18
CA LEU A 362 25.88 16.81 -0.66
C LEU A 362 24.46 16.87 -0.10
N VAL A 363 24.28 16.59 1.18
CA VAL A 363 22.98 16.65 1.85
C VAL A 363 22.38 18.05 1.74
N GLU A 364 23.14 19.09 2.08
CA GLU A 364 22.66 20.47 2.01
C GLU A 364 22.21 20.84 0.60
N THR A 365 22.97 20.46 -0.42
CA THR A 365 22.65 20.73 -1.84
C THR A 365 21.32 20.08 -2.21
N ILE A 366 21.15 18.80 -1.91
CA ILE A 366 19.93 18.04 -2.18
C ILE A 366 18.73 18.66 -1.44
N VAL A 367 18.88 18.86 -0.13
CA VAL A 367 17.83 19.37 0.76
C VAL A 367 17.40 20.77 0.35
N LYS A 368 18.34 21.68 0.08
CA LYS A 368 18.07 23.04 -0.36
C LYS A 368 17.26 23.03 -1.64
N ARG A 369 17.67 22.25 -2.64
CA ARG A 369 16.99 22.16 -3.93
C ARG A 369 15.59 21.55 -3.82
N VAL A 370 15.44 20.49 -3.02
CA VAL A 370 14.13 19.88 -2.74
C VAL A 370 13.22 20.85 -1.98
N ALA A 371 13.73 21.66 -1.05
CA ALA A 371 12.96 22.57 -0.23
C ALA A 371 12.35 23.77 -0.99
N LEU A 372 12.97 24.21 -2.08
CA LEU A 372 12.50 25.35 -2.88
C LEU A 372 11.06 25.17 -3.38
N PRO A 373 10.28 26.24 -3.59
CA PRO A 373 8.97 26.11 -4.23
C PRO A 373 9.11 25.70 -5.71
N PRO A 374 8.07 25.08 -6.30
CA PRO A 374 8.08 24.63 -7.70
C PRO A 374 8.45 25.74 -8.69
N GLU A 375 7.95 26.95 -8.48
CA GLU A 375 8.22 28.13 -9.32
C GLU A 375 9.71 28.53 -9.36
N MET A 376 10.48 28.15 -8.33
CA MET A 376 11.93 28.37 -8.26
C MET A 376 12.73 27.11 -8.65
N GLY A 377 12.09 26.15 -9.31
CA GLY A 377 12.72 24.89 -9.70
C GLY A 377 12.93 23.93 -8.53
N GLY A 378 12.02 23.94 -7.56
CA GLY A 378 11.98 22.96 -6.48
C GLY A 378 11.08 21.76 -6.78
N PHE A 379 11.11 20.75 -5.91
CA PHE A 379 10.34 19.52 -6.09
C PHE A 379 8.82 19.77 -5.95
N LEU A 380 8.05 19.22 -6.88
CA LEU A 380 6.59 19.12 -6.86
C LEU A 380 6.19 17.67 -7.10
N ARG A 381 5.54 17.06 -6.10
CA ARG A 381 5.04 15.68 -6.23
C ARG A 381 3.90 15.63 -7.25
N LYS A 382 4.01 14.72 -8.21
CA LYS A 382 2.94 14.47 -9.18
C LYS A 382 1.81 13.61 -8.58
N PRO A 383 0.53 14.03 -8.64
CA PRO A 383 -0.58 13.18 -8.22
C PRO A 383 -0.78 12.01 -9.18
N MET A 384 -1.18 10.85 -8.64
CA MET A 384 -1.39 9.63 -9.44
C MET A 384 -2.62 9.75 -10.36
N GLU A 385 -3.52 10.69 -10.06
CA GLU A 385 -4.71 10.98 -10.85
C GLU A 385 -4.39 11.43 -12.28
N GLU A 386 -3.28 12.15 -12.48
CA GLU A 386 -2.86 12.58 -13.81
C GLU A 386 -2.50 11.42 -14.75
N TYR A 387 -2.19 10.25 -14.20
CA TYR A 387 -1.87 9.06 -15.00
C TYR A 387 -3.10 8.22 -15.34
N GLN A 388 -4.32 8.66 -15.00
CA GLN A 388 -5.54 7.90 -15.30
C GLN A 388 -5.72 7.58 -16.79
N TYR A 389 -5.14 8.37 -17.70
CA TYR A 389 -5.16 8.06 -19.14
C TYR A 389 -4.44 6.74 -19.48
N LEU A 390 -3.52 6.26 -18.63
CA LEU A 390 -2.84 4.98 -18.81
C LEU A 390 -3.70 3.78 -18.36
N ILE A 391 -4.84 4.00 -17.69
CA ILE A 391 -5.69 2.91 -17.21
C ILE A 391 -6.16 2.02 -18.38
N SER A 392 -6.43 2.59 -19.55
CA SER A 392 -6.85 1.81 -20.73
C SER A 392 -5.77 0.87 -21.26
N ASP A 393 -4.51 1.08 -20.89
CA ASP A 393 -3.37 0.23 -21.27
C ASP A 393 -3.13 -0.90 -20.25
N ILE A 394 -3.80 -0.87 -19.10
CA ILE A 394 -3.73 -1.92 -18.08
C ILE A 394 -4.63 -3.08 -18.52
N SER A 395 -4.00 -4.16 -18.94
CA SER A 395 -4.68 -5.37 -19.39
C SER A 395 -4.23 -6.58 -18.57
N LEU A 396 -5.19 -7.46 -18.30
CA LEU A 396 -4.88 -8.77 -17.76
C LEU A 396 -4.26 -9.65 -18.84
N SER A 397 -3.33 -10.50 -18.42
CA SER A 397 -2.81 -11.58 -19.26
C SER A 397 -3.95 -12.42 -19.86
N TRP A 398 -3.76 -12.96 -21.06
CA TRP A 398 -4.78 -13.74 -21.76
C TRP A 398 -5.27 -14.95 -20.94
N TRP A 399 -4.37 -15.61 -20.20
CA TRP A 399 -4.71 -16.77 -19.35
C TRP A 399 -5.65 -16.38 -18.19
N ALA A 400 -5.50 -15.16 -17.66
CA ALA A 400 -6.35 -14.66 -16.59
C ALA A 400 -7.77 -14.41 -17.12
N ASN A 401 -7.91 -13.88 -18.34
CA ASN A 401 -9.20 -13.77 -19.01
C ASN A 401 -9.83 -15.15 -19.24
N LEU A 402 -9.05 -16.16 -19.66
CA LEU A 402 -9.56 -17.53 -19.79
C LEU A 402 -10.06 -18.09 -18.45
N LEU A 403 -9.29 -17.91 -17.37
CA LEU A 403 -9.69 -18.32 -16.02
C LEU A 403 -11.00 -17.65 -15.59
N ILE A 404 -11.14 -16.34 -15.85
CA ILE A 404 -12.37 -15.59 -15.56
C ILE A 404 -13.56 -16.22 -16.29
N PHE A 405 -13.44 -16.48 -17.59
CA PHE A 405 -14.53 -17.08 -18.36
C PHE A 405 -14.91 -18.47 -17.84
N LEU A 406 -13.95 -19.30 -17.43
CA LEU A 406 -14.21 -20.61 -16.84
C LEU A 406 -14.96 -20.50 -15.50
N VAL A 407 -14.48 -19.64 -14.59
CA VAL A 407 -15.10 -19.45 -13.27
C VAL A 407 -16.50 -18.87 -13.41
N LEU A 408 -16.69 -17.90 -14.31
CA LEU A 408 -18.00 -17.31 -14.56
C LEU A 408 -18.98 -18.27 -15.24
N GLY A 409 -18.49 -19.12 -16.13
CA GLY A 409 -19.29 -20.20 -16.71
C GLY A 409 -19.79 -21.16 -15.65
N LEU A 410 -18.90 -21.59 -14.73
CA LEU A 410 -19.25 -22.44 -13.59
C LEU A 410 -20.22 -21.75 -12.63
N LEU A 411 -19.98 -20.49 -12.30
CA LEU A 411 -20.85 -19.70 -11.42
C LEU A 411 -22.24 -19.52 -12.03
N SER A 412 -22.31 -19.17 -13.32
CA SER A 412 -23.57 -19.01 -14.04
C SER A 412 -24.36 -20.33 -14.09
N TRP A 413 -23.68 -21.45 -14.33
CA TRP A 413 -24.29 -22.78 -14.29
C TRP A 413 -24.79 -23.16 -12.89
N ALA A 414 -24.01 -22.89 -11.84
CA ALA A 414 -24.38 -23.21 -10.47
C ALA A 414 -25.59 -22.39 -9.98
N ILE A 415 -25.63 -21.10 -10.29
CA ILE A 415 -26.76 -20.21 -9.97
C ILE A 415 -28.02 -20.73 -10.67
N ASP A 416 -27.92 -21.01 -11.97
CA ASP A 416 -29.04 -21.52 -12.75
C ASP A 416 -29.55 -22.88 -12.22
N TRP A 417 -28.65 -23.80 -11.87
CA TRP A 417 -29.00 -25.05 -11.23
C TRP A 417 -29.73 -24.82 -9.89
N ALA A 418 -29.29 -23.86 -9.08
CA ALA A 418 -29.93 -23.52 -7.80
C ALA A 418 -31.32 -22.91 -7.98
N LEU A 419 -31.49 -22.03 -8.96
CA LEU A 419 -32.77 -21.39 -9.30
C LEU A 419 -33.78 -22.41 -9.83
N ILE A 420 -33.36 -23.25 -10.79
CA ILE A 420 -34.23 -24.31 -11.37
C ILE A 420 -34.66 -25.32 -10.31
N ASN A 421 -33.74 -25.73 -9.42
CA ASN A 421 -34.05 -26.69 -8.36
C ASN A 421 -34.73 -26.05 -7.14
N ASN A 422 -35.01 -24.75 -7.19
CA ASN A 422 -35.85 -24.04 -6.24
C ASN A 422 -35.36 -24.19 -4.77
N THR A 423 -34.05 -24.34 -4.59
CA THR A 423 -33.41 -24.41 -3.27
C THR A 423 -33.41 -23.05 -2.58
N ILE A 424 -33.56 -21.97 -3.35
CA ILE A 424 -33.64 -20.59 -2.89
C ILE A 424 -35.13 -20.17 -2.84
N ARG A 425 -35.84 -20.54 -1.76
CA ARG A 425 -37.21 -20.04 -1.50
C ARG A 425 -37.17 -18.59 -1.01
N ILE A 426 -36.87 -17.64 -1.89
CA ILE A 426 -37.02 -16.21 -1.58
C ILE A 426 -38.44 -15.83 -2.02
N TRP A 427 -39.34 -15.64 -1.04
CA TRP A 427 -40.76 -15.27 -1.18
C TRP A 427 -41.72 -16.38 -1.68
N ARG A 428 -42.16 -17.24 -0.76
CA ARG A 428 -43.56 -17.72 -0.77
C ARG A 428 -44.31 -16.98 0.33
N ARG A 429 -44.96 -15.88 -0.04
CA ARG A 429 -46.22 -15.45 0.59
C ARG A 429 -47.31 -15.65 -0.44
#